data_AF-K7FX49-F1
#
_entry.id   AF-K7FX49-F1
#
_cell.length_a   1.000
_cell.length_b   1.000
_cell.length_c   1.000
_cell.angle_alpha   90.00
_cell.angle_beta   90.00
_cell.angle_gamma   90.00
#
_symmetry.space_group_name_H-M   'P 1'
#
loop_
_entity.id
_entity.type
_entity.pdbx_description
1 polymer ?
#
loop_
_entity_poly.entity_id
_entity_poly.type
_entity_poly.pdbx_seq_one_letter_code
_entity_poly.pdbx_strand_id
1 'polypeptide(L)'
;MFSIFPFCVHFQRGDNVPKVLVFSDEGYFLYAWNSTLEMPHGIFAINSPTESSVWITDVGTGQYGHTVKQYSSSGKLIQVLGTPGKAGSGLNPLQFDQPAEIFVEQTGEIYIVDGDGGMNNRLFKLSQGT
;
A
#
# COMPACT_ATOMS: atom_id res chain seq x y z
N MET A 1 10.82 -7.34 6.92
CA MET A 1 11.73 -7.16 5.78
C MET A 1 11.30 -8.16 4.73
N PHE A 2 10.63 -7.68 3.68
CA PHE A 2 10.24 -8.52 2.54
C PHE A 2 11.23 -8.24 1.41
N SER A 3 12.00 -9.24 1.01
CA SER A 3 12.88 -9.16 -0.16
C SER A 3 12.05 -9.46 -1.39
N ILE A 4 12.05 -8.52 -2.34
CA ILE A 4 11.23 -8.58 -3.55
C ILE A 4 12.11 -8.55 -4.81
N PHE A 5 13.39 -8.26 -4.63
CA PHE A 5 14.44 -7.93 -5.60
C PHE A 5 15.78 -7.92 -4.82
N PRO A 6 16.95 -7.53 -5.37
CA PRO A 6 18.10 -7.17 -4.55
C PRO A 6 17.86 -5.89 -3.72
N PHE A 7 16.59 -5.58 -3.37
CA PHE A 7 16.22 -4.47 -2.51
C PHE A 7 15.09 -4.84 -1.53
N CYS A 8 15.13 -4.20 -0.38
CA CYS A 8 14.15 -4.23 0.70
C CYS A 8 13.46 -2.87 0.81
N VAL A 9 12.16 -2.88 1.10
CA VAL A 9 11.37 -1.66 1.34
C VAL A 9 10.95 -1.58 2.80
N HIS A 10 11.04 -0.39 3.38
CA HIS A 10 10.67 -0.09 4.77
C HIS A 10 9.85 1.20 4.84
N PHE A 11 8.94 1.29 5.82
CA PHE A 11 8.08 2.45 6.01
C PHE A 11 8.30 3.17 7.32
N GLN A 12 8.11 4.49 7.28
CA GLN A 12 8.20 5.36 8.45
C GLN A 12 6.89 6.13 8.63
N ARG A 13 6.46 6.27 9.90
CA ARG A 13 5.25 7.01 10.27
C ARG A 13 5.53 8.40 10.85
N GLY A 14 6.79 8.76 11.07
CA GLY A 14 7.17 10.05 11.65
C GLY A 14 6.69 11.23 10.81
N ASP A 15 6.59 12.39 11.45
CA ASP A 15 6.30 13.64 10.78
C ASP A 15 7.55 14.15 10.05
N ASN A 16 7.38 14.71 8.85
CA ASN A 16 8.45 15.28 8.02
C ASN A 16 9.63 14.35 7.68
N VAL A 17 9.42 13.03 7.69
CA VAL A 17 10.40 12.05 7.19
C VAL A 17 9.92 11.41 5.88
N PRO A 18 10.82 10.90 5.02
CA PRO A 18 10.42 10.06 3.90
C PRO A 18 9.60 8.88 4.38
N LYS A 19 8.39 8.71 3.83
CA LYS A 19 7.50 7.61 4.26
C LYS A 19 8.00 6.24 3.80
N VAL A 20 8.78 6.18 2.72
CA VAL A 20 9.32 4.93 2.19
C VAL A 20 10.83 5.03 1.99
N LEU A 21 11.53 4.02 2.48
CA LEU A 21 12.97 3.84 2.36
C LEU A 21 13.25 2.54 1.62
N VAL A 22 14.19 2.58 0.68
CA VAL A 22 14.64 1.42 -0.10
C VAL A 22 16.10 1.13 0.21
N PHE A 23 16.38 -0.12 0.50
CA PHE A 23 17.71 -0.64 0.83
C PHE A 23 18.08 -1.74 -0.15
N SER A 24 19.36 -2.05 -0.35
CA SER A 24 19.77 -3.29 -1.00
C SER A 24 19.45 -4.51 -0.10
N ASP A 25 19.57 -5.71 -0.65
CA ASP A 25 19.53 -6.97 0.10
C ASP A 25 20.65 -7.09 1.15
N GLU A 26 21.79 -6.45 0.89
CA GLU A 26 22.90 -6.28 1.82
C GLU A 26 22.66 -5.21 2.89
N GLY A 27 21.56 -4.46 2.80
CA GLY A 27 21.14 -3.45 3.78
C GLY A 27 21.68 -2.04 3.53
N TYR A 28 22.29 -1.76 2.38
CA TYR A 28 22.73 -0.40 2.04
C TYR A 28 21.55 0.47 1.63
N PHE A 29 21.46 1.69 2.16
CA PHE A 29 20.44 2.65 1.71
C PHE A 29 20.64 3.00 0.24
N LEU A 30 19.59 2.85 -0.58
CA LEU A 30 19.61 3.17 -2.00
C LEU A 30 18.96 4.52 -2.26
N TYR A 31 17.69 4.66 -1.88
CA TYR A 31 16.93 5.89 -2.05
C TYR A 31 15.67 5.87 -1.18
N ALA A 32 15.00 7.01 -1.11
CA ALA A 32 13.74 7.19 -0.41
C ALA A 32 12.78 7.97 -1.29
N TRP A 33 11.49 7.82 -1.04
CA TRP A 33 10.50 8.72 -1.61
C TRP A 33 9.54 9.23 -0.55
N ASN A 34 9.10 10.46 -0.79
CA ASN A 34 8.07 11.10 -0.01
C ASN A 34 6.88 11.31 -0.94
N SER A 35 5.79 10.63 -0.66
CA SER A 35 4.67 10.46 -1.57
C SER A 35 3.34 10.85 -0.94
N THR A 36 2.26 10.55 -1.66
CA THR A 36 0.85 10.55 -1.26
C THR A 36 0.53 9.61 -0.09
N LEU A 37 1.45 9.41 0.86
CA LEU A 37 1.28 8.56 2.05
C LEU A 37 1.31 9.42 3.30
N GLU A 38 0.40 9.14 4.21
CA GLU A 38 0.34 9.83 5.51
C GLU A 38 0.80 8.92 6.63
N MET A 39 0.15 7.77 6.79
CA MET A 39 0.45 6.77 7.81
C MET A 39 0.45 5.37 7.20
N PRO A 40 1.53 4.98 6.51
CA PRO A 40 1.63 3.64 5.91
C PRO A 40 1.55 2.54 6.98
N HIS A 41 0.86 1.45 6.66
CA HIS A 41 0.59 0.34 7.57
C HIS A 41 1.07 -1.01 7.05
N GLY A 42 0.29 -1.65 6.19
CA GLY A 42 0.64 -2.88 5.50
C GLY A 42 1.51 -2.62 4.28
N ILE A 43 2.38 -3.58 3.98
CA ILE A 43 3.23 -3.59 2.79
C ILE A 43 3.14 -4.94 2.12
N PHE A 44 2.85 -4.92 0.83
CA PHE A 44 3.04 -6.07 -0.03
C PHE A 44 3.83 -5.67 -1.25
N ALA A 45 4.67 -6.56 -1.73
CA ALA A 45 5.33 -6.29 -2.98
C ALA A 45 5.40 -7.55 -3.83
N ILE A 46 5.23 -7.32 -5.12
CA ILE A 46 5.14 -8.37 -6.11
C ILE A 46 6.17 -8.10 -7.20
N ASN A 47 6.86 -9.17 -7.55
CA ASN A 47 7.81 -9.22 -8.64
C ASN A 47 7.36 -10.34 -9.58
N SER A 48 7.03 -9.98 -10.80
CA SER A 48 6.74 -10.90 -11.90
C SER A 48 7.67 -10.58 -13.08
N PRO A 49 7.80 -11.49 -14.05
CA PRO A 49 8.62 -11.24 -15.25
C PRO A 49 8.23 -9.98 -16.03
N THR A 50 6.99 -9.51 -15.89
CA THR A 50 6.45 -8.37 -16.64
C THR A 50 6.25 -7.13 -15.79
N GLU A 51 6.07 -7.26 -14.47
CA GLU A 51 5.72 -6.14 -13.61
C GLU A 51 6.31 -6.26 -12.20
N SER A 52 6.61 -5.09 -11.61
CA SER A 52 7.16 -4.99 -10.27
C SER A 52 6.53 -3.82 -9.57
N SER A 53 5.85 -4.09 -8.45
CA SER A 53 5.14 -3.06 -7.72
C SER A 53 5.16 -3.27 -6.21
N VAL A 54 5.01 -2.16 -5.51
CA VAL A 54 4.86 -2.09 -4.06
C VAL A 54 3.45 -1.58 -3.78
N TRP A 55 2.74 -2.31 -2.93
CA TRP A 55 1.39 -2.01 -2.47
C TRP A 55 1.42 -1.64 -0.99
N ILE A 56 0.69 -0.58 -0.66
CA ILE A 56 0.75 0.04 0.66
C ILE A 56 -0.67 0.34 1.12
N THR A 57 -1.04 -0.15 2.31
CA THR A 57 -2.24 0.36 2.98
C THR A 57 -1.86 1.62 3.76
N ASP A 58 -2.69 2.67 3.65
CA ASP A 58 -2.48 3.95 4.33
C ASP A 58 -3.67 4.23 5.23
N VAL A 59 -3.38 4.25 6.52
CA VAL A 59 -4.37 4.45 7.59
C VAL A 59 -4.39 5.90 8.09
N GLY A 60 -3.73 6.82 7.38
CA GLY A 60 -3.78 8.25 7.70
C GLY A 60 -5.21 8.78 7.72
N THR A 61 -5.41 9.91 8.40
CA THR A 61 -6.73 10.56 8.56
C THR A 61 -6.85 11.88 7.79
N GLY A 62 -5.81 12.26 7.04
CA GLY A 62 -5.80 13.41 6.15
C GLY A 62 -6.26 13.07 4.74
N GLN A 63 -5.98 13.96 3.79
CA GLN A 63 -6.53 13.92 2.42
C GLN A 63 -6.10 12.70 1.59
N TYR A 64 -5.02 12.00 1.95
CA TYR A 64 -4.56 10.80 1.25
C TYR A 64 -4.86 9.51 2.00
N GLY A 65 -5.31 9.60 3.24
CA GLY A 65 -5.56 8.48 4.13
C GLY A 65 -6.71 7.57 3.70
N HIS A 66 -6.93 6.50 4.47
CA HIS A 66 -7.98 5.50 4.24
C HIS A 66 -7.97 4.89 2.83
N THR A 67 -6.78 4.56 2.31
CA THR A 67 -6.61 4.05 0.94
C THR A 67 -5.62 2.90 0.89
N VAL A 68 -5.65 2.18 -0.24
CA VAL A 68 -4.59 1.24 -0.62
C VAL A 68 -3.98 1.74 -1.93
N LYS A 69 -2.65 1.82 -2.00
CA LYS A 69 -1.93 2.48 -3.11
C LYS A 69 -0.91 1.53 -3.72
N GLN A 70 -0.86 1.49 -5.04
CA GLN A 70 0.18 0.77 -5.79
C GLN A 70 1.22 1.76 -6.31
N TYR A 71 2.48 1.40 -6.16
CA TYR A 71 3.63 2.13 -6.65
C TYR A 71 4.48 1.24 -7.56
N SER A 72 5.13 1.83 -8.56
CA SER A 72 6.20 1.15 -9.30
C SER A 72 7.38 0.86 -8.38
N SER A 73 8.30 0.00 -8.82
CA SER A 73 9.58 -0.22 -8.13
C SER A 73 10.38 1.07 -7.91
N SER A 74 10.22 2.09 -8.76
CA SER A 74 10.86 3.41 -8.62
C SER A 74 10.09 4.40 -7.73
N GLY A 75 8.99 3.98 -7.09
CA GLY A 75 8.17 4.84 -6.23
C GLY A 75 7.15 5.73 -6.94
N LYS A 76 6.88 5.53 -8.24
CA LYS A 76 5.83 6.27 -8.96
C LYS A 76 4.46 5.70 -8.61
N LEU A 77 3.51 6.54 -8.20
CA LEU A 77 2.12 6.11 -7.95
C LEU A 77 1.47 5.62 -9.25
N ILE A 78 0.91 4.41 -9.22
CA ILE A 78 0.23 3.76 -10.35
C ILE A 78 -1.29 3.85 -10.16
N GLN A 79 -1.80 3.45 -9.00
CA GLN A 79 -3.23 3.46 -8.71
C GLN A 79 -3.53 3.66 -7.23
N VAL A 80 -4.76 4.09 -6.95
CA VAL A 80 -5.32 4.28 -5.61
C VAL A 80 -6.66 3.56 -5.55
N LEU A 81 -6.81 2.71 -4.55
CA LEU A 81 -8.06 2.04 -4.20
C LEU A 81 -8.65 2.73 -2.97
N GLY A 82 -9.98 2.89 -2.97
CA GLY A 82 -10.72 3.59 -1.92
C GLY A 82 -10.99 5.06 -2.26
N THR A 83 -11.60 5.78 -1.33
CA THR A 83 -11.92 7.20 -1.47
C THR A 83 -10.96 7.99 -0.58
N PRO A 84 -9.95 8.69 -1.14
CA PRO A 84 -8.92 9.37 -0.37
C PRO A 84 -9.49 10.31 0.71
N GLY A 85 -8.96 10.16 1.93
CA GLY A 85 -9.32 10.96 3.10
C GLY A 85 -10.76 10.78 3.60
N LYS A 86 -11.48 9.76 3.13
CA LYS A 86 -12.85 9.49 3.55
C LYS A 86 -13.01 8.06 4.06
N ALA A 87 -12.86 7.92 5.38
CA ALA A 87 -13.22 6.70 6.09
C ALA A 87 -14.67 6.27 5.78
N GLY A 88 -14.90 4.96 5.68
CA GLY A 88 -16.26 4.43 5.55
C GLY A 88 -16.32 2.96 5.15
N SER A 89 -17.54 2.48 5.01
CA SER A 89 -17.86 1.10 4.63
C SER A 89 -18.46 0.99 3.22
N GLY A 90 -18.57 2.12 2.50
CA GLY A 90 -19.12 2.18 1.15
C GLY A 90 -18.40 1.27 0.16
N LEU A 91 -19.17 0.67 -0.75
CA LEU A 91 -18.66 -0.16 -1.85
C LEU A 91 -18.67 0.58 -3.20
N ASN A 92 -19.51 1.61 -3.33
CA ASN A 92 -19.57 2.48 -4.49
C ASN A 92 -20.03 3.90 -4.08
N PRO A 93 -19.12 4.88 -4.00
CA PRO A 93 -17.68 4.73 -4.17
C PRO A 93 -17.07 3.81 -3.10
N LEU A 94 -15.99 3.11 -3.46
CA LEU A 94 -15.27 2.24 -2.53
C LEU A 94 -14.64 3.09 -1.41
N GLN A 95 -14.88 2.71 -0.16
CA GLN A 95 -14.31 3.36 1.02
C GLN A 95 -13.68 2.29 1.90
N PHE A 96 -12.58 2.65 2.54
CA PHE A 96 -11.94 1.85 3.59
C PHE A 96 -12.02 2.59 4.91
N ASP A 97 -11.78 1.88 6.00
CA ASP A 97 -11.53 2.48 7.30
C ASP A 97 -10.49 1.65 8.05
N GLN A 98 -9.28 2.21 8.17
CA GLN A 98 -8.11 1.53 8.70
C GLN A 98 -7.78 0.23 7.92
N PRO A 99 -7.45 0.29 6.61
CA PRO A 99 -7.01 -0.90 5.87
C PRO A 99 -5.70 -1.45 6.47
N ALA A 100 -5.75 -2.69 6.94
CA ALA A 100 -4.70 -3.31 7.72
C ALA A 100 -3.55 -3.82 6.83
N GLU A 101 -3.89 -4.69 5.88
CA GLU A 101 -2.91 -5.42 5.07
C GLU A 101 -3.48 -5.71 3.68
N ILE A 102 -2.59 -5.95 2.73
CA ILE A 102 -2.91 -6.32 1.35
C ILE A 102 -2.09 -7.54 0.92
N PHE A 103 -2.68 -8.38 0.08
CA PHE A 103 -1.97 -9.43 -0.67
C PHE A 103 -2.41 -9.37 -2.13
N VAL A 104 -1.45 -9.55 -3.04
CA VAL A 104 -1.71 -9.57 -4.49
C VAL A 104 -1.19 -10.88 -5.05
N GLU A 105 -2.07 -11.64 -5.70
CA GLU A 105 -1.72 -12.87 -6.38
C GLU A 105 -1.08 -12.56 -7.75
N GLN A 106 -0.27 -13.48 -8.28
CA GLN A 106 0.30 -13.37 -9.63
C GLN A 106 -0.75 -13.29 -10.74
N THR A 107 -1.96 -13.81 -10.48
CA THR A 107 -3.13 -13.72 -11.37
C THR A 107 -3.72 -12.30 -11.44
N GLY A 108 -3.32 -11.40 -10.53
CA GLY A 108 -3.86 -10.05 -10.41
C GLY A 108 -5.04 -9.93 -9.42
N GLU A 109 -5.44 -11.02 -8.76
CA GLU A 109 -6.42 -10.99 -7.67
C GLU A 109 -5.83 -10.28 -6.44
N ILE A 110 -6.61 -9.36 -5.85
CA ILE A 110 -6.18 -8.54 -4.73
C ILE A 110 -7.04 -8.85 -3.51
N TYR A 111 -6.40 -9.09 -2.37
CA TYR A 111 -7.04 -9.34 -1.09
C TYR A 111 -6.67 -8.23 -0.11
N ILE A 112 -7.65 -7.57 0.49
CA ILE A 112 -7.43 -6.45 1.42
C ILE A 112 -8.20 -6.71 2.70
N VAL A 113 -7.53 -6.61 3.84
CA VAL A 113 -8.18 -6.66 5.15
C VAL A 113 -8.43 -5.23 5.61
N ASP A 114 -9.68 -4.91 5.95
CA ASP A 114 -10.15 -3.55 6.25
C ASP A 114 -10.82 -3.52 7.63
N GLY A 115 -10.20 -2.82 8.59
CA GLY A 115 -10.69 -2.78 9.96
C GLY A 115 -9.68 -2.74 11.10
N ASP A 116 -8.44 -2.29 10.93
CA ASP A 116 -7.45 -2.24 12.02
C ASP A 116 -7.77 -1.14 13.05
N GLY A 117 -8.78 -1.38 13.90
CA GLY A 117 -9.33 -0.40 14.83
C GLY A 117 -10.36 0.55 14.21
N GLY A 118 -10.70 0.36 12.94
CA GLY A 118 -11.76 1.08 12.23
C GLY A 118 -13.16 0.48 12.45
N MET A 119 -14.15 1.02 11.74
CA MET A 119 -15.54 0.56 11.79
C MET A 119 -15.79 -0.77 11.05
N ASN A 120 -14.88 -1.13 10.14
CA ASN A 120 -15.00 -2.31 9.30
C ASN A 120 -14.40 -3.55 9.98
N ASN A 121 -14.87 -4.74 9.59
CA ASN A 121 -14.32 -6.03 9.99
C ASN A 121 -14.48 -7.00 8.80
N ARG A 122 -13.81 -6.69 7.69
CA ARG A 122 -14.05 -7.38 6.41
C ARG A 122 -12.77 -7.66 5.64
N LEU A 123 -12.88 -8.66 4.77
CA LEU A 123 -11.91 -8.94 3.73
C LEU A 123 -12.54 -8.63 2.38
N PHE A 124 -11.84 -7.85 1.56
CA PHE A 124 -12.15 -7.68 0.15
C PHE A 124 -11.37 -8.69 -0.67
N LYS A 125 -12.04 -9.21 -1.69
CA LYS A 125 -11.39 -9.80 -2.87
C LYS A 125 -11.78 -8.94 -4.07
N LEU A 126 -10.79 -8.36 -4.74
CA LEU A 126 -10.96 -7.60 -5.97
C LEU A 126 -10.34 -8.38 -7.11
N SER A 127 -11.15 -8.73 -8.09
CA SER A 127 -10.71 -9.32 -9.35
C SER A 127 -10.54 -8.21 -10.38
N GLN A 128 -9.49 -8.27 -11.19
CA GLN A 128 -9.42 -7.39 -12.37
C GLN A 128 -10.60 -7.76 -13.28
N GLY A 129 -11.50 -6.80 -13.54
CA GLY A 129 -12.58 -7.00 -14.51
C GLY A 129 -11.97 -7.27 -15.88
N THR A 130 -12.42 -8.35 -16.53
CA THR A 130 -12.15 -8.63 -17.95
C THR A 130 -12.58 -7.49 -18.85
#